data_AF-A0A8I5KQ29-F1
#
_entry.id   AF-A0A8I5KQ29-F1
#
_cell.length_a   1.000
_cell.length_b   1.000
_cell.length_c   1.000
_cell.angle_alpha   90.00
_cell.angle_beta   90.00
_cell.angle_gamma   90.00
#
_symmetry.space_group_name_H-M   'P 1'
#
loop_
_entity.id
_entity.type
_entity.pdbx_description
1 polymer ?
#
loop_
_entity_poly.entity_id
_entity_poly.type
_entity_poly.pdbx_seq_one_letter_code
_entity_poly.pdbx_strand_id
1 'polypeptide(L)'
;MWPQDPSRKEVLRFAVSCRILTLMLQALFNAIIPDHHAEAFSPPRLAPSGFVDQLVEGSARPIPEPLVQLAVDKGYRIAEGNEPPWCFWDVPLIYSYIQDVYWNVGFLKYYELKQVPNFLLAAPVAILVAWATWTYVTTHPWLCLTLGLQRSKNNKTLEKPDLGFLSPQVFVYVVHAAVLLLFGGLCMHVQVLTRFLGSSTPIMYWFPAHLLQDQEPLLRSLKTVPWKPLAEDSPPGQKVPRNPIMGLLYHWKTCSPVTRYILGYFLTYWLLGLLLHCNFLPWT
;
A
#
# COMPACT_ATOMS: atom_id res chain seq x y z
N MET A 1 -20.42 -3.55 -27.44
CA MET A 1 -21.19 -2.33 -27.12
C MET A 1 -21.28 -2.26 -25.60
N TRP A 2 -20.44 -1.45 -24.95
CA TRP A 2 -20.44 -1.36 -23.47
C TRP A 2 -21.74 -0.69 -23.01
N PRO A 3 -22.51 -1.28 -22.08
CA PRO A 3 -23.62 -0.56 -21.47
C PRO A 3 -23.02 0.63 -20.73
N GLN A 4 -23.42 1.84 -21.13
CA GLN A 4 -23.00 3.08 -20.47
C GLN A 4 -23.70 3.16 -19.12
N ASP A 5 -23.13 2.49 -18.12
CA ASP A 5 -23.49 2.74 -16.73
C ASP A 5 -23.01 4.15 -16.38
N PRO A 6 -23.91 5.12 -16.14
CA PRO A 6 -23.55 6.49 -15.81
C PRO A 6 -22.68 6.59 -14.55
N SER A 7 -22.75 5.62 -13.62
CA SER A 7 -21.86 5.57 -12.46
C SER A 7 -20.39 5.39 -12.86
N ARG A 8 -20.12 4.55 -13.87
CA ARG A 8 -18.77 4.29 -14.38
C ARG A 8 -18.16 5.50 -15.07
N LYS A 9 -18.99 6.28 -15.79
CA LYS A 9 -18.56 7.53 -16.43
C LYS A 9 -18.13 8.58 -15.41
N GLU A 10 -18.86 8.71 -14.30
CA GLU A 10 -18.50 9.64 -13.23
C GLU A 10 -17.25 9.19 -12.46
N VAL A 11 -17.10 7.89 -12.19
CA VAL A 11 -15.87 7.33 -11.60
C VAL A 11 -14.66 7.60 -12.50
N LEU A 12 -14.80 7.37 -13.81
CA LEU A 12 -13.73 7.64 -14.78
C LEU A 12 -13.38 9.13 -14.83
N ARG A 13 -14.39 10.02 -14.88
CA ARG A 13 -14.17 11.47 -14.87
C ARG A 13 -13.42 11.89 -13.61
N PHE A 14 -13.85 11.42 -12.45
CA PHE A 14 -13.21 11.73 -11.18
C PHE A 14 -11.76 11.22 -11.14
N ALA A 15 -11.51 9.98 -11.56
CA ALA A 15 -10.17 9.40 -11.61
C ALA A 15 -9.24 10.21 -12.52
N VAL A 16 -9.70 10.59 -13.72
CA VAL A 16 -8.94 11.43 -14.66
C VAL A 16 -8.65 12.80 -14.05
N SER A 17 -9.65 13.47 -13.45
CA SER A 17 -9.46 14.76 -12.79
C SER A 17 -8.46 14.69 -11.63
N CYS A 18 -8.53 13.65 -10.79
CA CYS A 18 -7.56 13.43 -9.71
C CYS A 18 -6.16 13.16 -10.24
N ARG A 19 -6.01 12.41 -11.34
CA ARG A 19 -4.69 12.15 -11.95
C ARG A 19 -4.10 13.41 -12.54
N ILE A 20 -4.88 14.23 -13.25
CA ILE A 20 -4.43 15.53 -13.77
C ILE A 20 -4.00 16.43 -12.61
N LEU A 21 -4.83 16.56 -11.57
CA LEU A 21 -4.49 17.35 -10.38
C LEU A 21 -3.18 16.87 -9.73
N THR A 22 -3.01 15.56 -9.62
CA THR A 22 -1.79 14.94 -9.07
C THR A 22 -0.56 15.32 -9.89
N LEU A 23 -0.62 15.21 -11.22
CA LEU A 23 0.48 15.57 -12.11
C LEU A 23 0.80 17.06 -12.06
N MET A 24 -0.22 17.92 -11.97
CA MET A 24 -0.03 19.38 -11.85
C MET A 24 0.63 19.75 -10.53
N LEU A 25 0.18 19.17 -9.41
CA LEU A 25 0.79 19.39 -8.10
C LEU A 25 2.22 18.85 -8.05
N GLN A 26 2.48 17.72 -8.68
CA GLN A 26 3.83 17.17 -8.78
C GLN A 26 4.75 18.10 -9.57
N ALA A 27 4.32 18.62 -10.72
CA ALA A 27 5.08 19.59 -11.49
C ALA A 27 5.34 20.88 -10.70
N LEU A 28 4.34 21.36 -9.95
CA LEU A 28 4.47 22.51 -9.07
C LEU A 28 5.48 22.27 -7.95
N PHE A 29 5.41 21.13 -7.26
CA PHE A 29 6.33 20.80 -6.17
C PHE A 29 7.75 20.56 -6.67
N ASN A 30 7.93 19.91 -7.81
CA ASN A 30 9.24 19.76 -8.45
C ASN A 30 9.86 21.13 -8.85
N ALA A 31 9.03 22.11 -9.21
CA ALA A 31 9.50 23.47 -9.49
C ALA A 31 9.89 24.25 -8.23
N ILE A 32 9.25 23.98 -7.08
CA ILE A 32 9.49 24.67 -5.80
C ILE A 32 10.61 24.01 -4.99
N ILE A 33 10.71 22.68 -5.06
CA ILE A 33 11.63 21.86 -4.28
C ILE A 33 12.73 21.35 -5.22
N PRO A 34 13.87 22.06 -5.32
CA PRO A 34 14.94 21.66 -6.23
C PRO A 34 15.41 20.25 -5.89
N ASP A 35 15.66 19.45 -6.93
CA ASP A 35 16.13 18.09 -6.74
C ASP A 35 17.53 18.10 -6.11
N HIS A 36 17.73 17.26 -5.11
CA HIS A 36 19.05 17.09 -4.55
C HIS A 36 19.88 16.37 -5.62
N HIS A 37 21.04 16.92 -6.00
CA HIS A 37 21.98 16.23 -6.88
C HIS A 37 22.49 14.94 -6.21
N ALA A 38 21.77 13.84 -6.41
CA ALA A 38 22.17 12.53 -5.92
C ALA A 38 23.31 12.01 -6.80
N GLU A 39 24.54 12.45 -6.52
CA GLU A 39 25.76 11.92 -7.16
C GLU A 39 25.97 10.42 -6.87
N ALA A 40 25.14 9.82 -6.02
CA ALA A 40 25.17 8.42 -5.62
C ALA A 40 25.04 7.41 -6.79
N PHE A 41 24.49 7.82 -7.94
CA PHE A 41 24.37 6.99 -9.15
C PHE A 41 25.18 7.50 -10.33
N SER A 42 26.12 8.42 -10.10
CA SER A 42 27.13 8.77 -11.10
C SER A 42 28.29 7.80 -10.96
N PRO A 43 28.33 6.67 -11.70
CA PRO A 43 29.53 5.84 -11.70
C PRO A 43 30.72 6.70 -12.14
N PRO A 44 31.91 6.52 -11.57
CA PRO A 44 33.11 7.20 -12.05
C PRO A 44 33.22 6.95 -13.55
N ARG A 45 33.28 8.02 -14.36
CA ARG A 45 33.40 7.91 -15.82
C ARG A 45 34.79 7.38 -16.15
N LEU A 46 34.92 6.06 -16.23
CA LEU A 46 36.08 5.40 -16.84
C LEU A 46 35.98 5.59 -18.37
N ALA A 47 37.12 5.86 -18.99
CA ALA A 47 37.34 6.23 -20.40
C ALA A 47 36.61 5.34 -21.44
N PRO A 48 36.47 5.74 -22.73
CA PRO A 48 35.57 5.06 -23.66
C PRO A 48 36.00 3.61 -23.90
N SER A 49 35.02 2.71 -23.83
CA SER A 49 35.20 1.27 -23.95
C SER A 49 35.56 0.86 -25.38
N GLY A 50 36.62 0.07 -25.51
CA GLY A 50 37.09 -0.46 -26.79
C GLY A 50 36.39 -1.75 -27.18
N PHE A 51 36.68 -2.24 -28.39
CA PHE A 51 36.17 -3.51 -28.94
C PHE A 51 36.43 -4.74 -28.01
N VAL A 52 37.40 -4.63 -27.09
CA VAL A 52 37.79 -5.67 -26.12
C VAL A 52 36.95 -5.64 -24.83
N ASP A 53 36.44 -4.48 -24.40
CA ASP A 53 35.44 -4.43 -23.31
C ASP A 53 34.13 -5.16 -23.70
N GLN A 54 33.90 -5.30 -25.01
CA GLN A 54 32.78 -6.02 -25.63
C GLN A 54 33.00 -7.54 -25.77
N LEU A 55 34.19 -8.05 -25.45
CA LEU A 55 34.36 -9.47 -25.13
C LEU A 55 33.89 -9.80 -23.71
N VAL A 56 33.46 -8.76 -22.96
CA VAL A 56 32.67 -8.79 -21.72
C VAL A 56 33.21 -9.76 -20.69
N GLU A 57 33.91 -9.22 -19.70
CA GLU A 57 33.88 -9.83 -18.35
C GLU A 57 34.32 -11.30 -18.27
N GLY A 58 35.14 -11.80 -19.21
CA GLY A 58 35.70 -13.16 -19.16
C GLY A 58 36.62 -13.43 -17.95
N SER A 59 36.99 -12.38 -17.20
CA SER A 59 37.56 -12.47 -15.86
C SER A 59 37.21 -11.17 -15.12
N ALA A 60 36.53 -11.27 -13.98
CA ALA A 60 36.08 -10.14 -13.16
C ALA A 60 37.17 -9.07 -12.97
N ARG A 61 36.83 -7.79 -13.17
CA ARG A 61 37.75 -6.68 -12.84
C ARG A 61 38.02 -6.69 -11.33
N PRO A 62 39.26 -6.45 -10.87
CA PRO A 62 39.55 -6.32 -9.45
C PRO A 62 38.75 -5.14 -8.87
N ILE A 63 38.15 -5.37 -7.70
CA ILE A 63 37.40 -4.35 -6.98
C ILE A 63 38.38 -3.19 -6.66
N PRO A 64 38.04 -1.93 -6.97
CA PRO A 64 38.91 -0.78 -6.65
C PRO A 64 39.36 -0.78 -5.19
N GLU A 65 40.65 -0.52 -4.93
CA GLU A 65 41.24 -0.51 -3.58
C GLU A 65 40.46 0.33 -2.55
N PRO A 66 39.89 1.50 -2.89
CA PRO A 66 39.07 2.25 -1.93
C PRO A 66 37.81 1.50 -1.49
N LEU A 67 37.20 0.71 -2.38
CA LEU A 67 36.04 -0.13 -2.05
C LEU A 67 36.43 -1.36 -1.24
N VAL A 68 37.63 -1.90 -1.47
CA VAL A 68 38.20 -2.99 -0.65
C VAL A 68 38.49 -2.49 0.76
N GLN A 69 39.11 -1.32 0.91
CA GLN A 69 39.35 -0.69 2.20
C GLN A 69 38.03 -0.39 2.92
N LEU A 70 37.05 0.19 2.23
CA LEU A 70 35.72 0.42 2.80
C LEU A 70 35.05 -0.89 3.24
N ALA A 71 35.18 -1.95 2.45
CA ALA A 71 34.64 -3.26 2.80
C ALA A 71 35.30 -3.80 4.08
N VAL A 72 36.63 -3.70 4.20
CA VAL A 72 37.36 -4.11 5.41
C VAL A 72 36.95 -3.26 6.62
N ASP A 73 36.90 -1.93 6.47
CA ASP A 73 36.50 -1.00 7.53
C ASP A 73 35.07 -1.23 8.03
N LYS A 74 34.18 -1.66 7.13
CA LYS A 74 32.79 -2.00 7.45
C LYS A 74 32.59 -3.46 7.86
N GLY A 75 33.65 -4.28 7.84
CA GLY A 75 33.57 -5.72 8.14
C GLY A 75 32.79 -6.53 7.11
N TYR A 76 32.72 -6.06 5.86
CA TYR A 76 32.11 -6.78 4.75
C TYR A 76 33.04 -7.88 4.20
N ARG A 77 32.43 -8.90 3.58
CA ARG A 77 33.16 -10.01 2.96
C ARG A 77 33.50 -9.67 1.51
N ILE A 78 34.76 -9.87 1.11
CA ILE A 78 35.24 -9.74 -0.27
C ILE A 78 35.32 -11.12 -0.94
N ALA A 79 35.31 -11.16 -2.28
CA ALA A 79 35.29 -12.40 -3.06
C ALA A 79 36.53 -13.30 -2.83
N GLU A 80 37.66 -12.71 -2.46
CA GLU A 80 38.90 -13.43 -2.11
C GLU A 80 38.96 -13.84 -0.61
N GLY A 81 37.91 -13.57 0.16
CA GLY A 81 37.82 -13.90 1.57
C GLY A 81 37.22 -15.30 1.84
N ASN A 82 37.10 -15.65 3.12
CA ASN A 82 36.50 -16.93 3.54
C ASN A 82 35.07 -17.07 3.02
N GLU A 83 34.75 -18.26 2.51
CA GLU A 83 33.41 -18.62 2.06
C GLU A 83 32.36 -18.33 3.16
N PRO A 84 31.20 -17.78 2.79
CA PRO A 84 30.17 -17.47 3.75
C PRO A 84 29.53 -18.76 4.31
N PRO A 85 29.07 -18.73 5.58
CA PRO A 85 28.62 -19.94 6.26
C PRO A 85 27.41 -20.61 5.60
N TRP A 86 26.59 -19.85 4.85
CA TRP A 86 25.46 -20.40 4.12
C TRP A 86 25.84 -21.35 2.99
N CYS A 87 27.10 -21.35 2.52
CA CYS A 87 27.60 -22.34 1.56
C CYS A 87 27.59 -23.76 2.15
N PHE A 88 27.65 -23.87 3.48
CA PHE A 88 27.76 -25.14 4.21
C PHE A 88 26.46 -25.52 4.94
N TRP A 89 25.36 -24.79 4.73
CA TRP A 89 24.07 -25.15 5.30
C TRP A 89 23.40 -26.25 4.47
N ASP A 90 22.62 -27.12 5.12
CA ASP A 90 21.86 -28.19 4.46
C ASP A 90 20.96 -27.65 3.33
N VAL A 91 20.48 -26.40 3.48
CA VAL A 91 19.85 -25.62 2.42
C VAL A 91 20.55 -24.26 2.33
N PRO A 92 21.28 -23.96 1.24
CA PRO A 92 22.06 -22.72 1.11
C PRO A 92 21.15 -21.51 0.81
N LEU A 93 20.41 -21.04 1.81
CA LEU A 93 19.52 -19.89 1.72
C LEU A 93 20.27 -18.57 1.93
N ILE A 94 20.89 -18.08 0.86
CA ILE A 94 21.64 -16.81 0.82
C ILE A 94 20.81 -15.64 1.37
N TYR A 95 19.54 -15.55 0.98
CA TYR A 95 18.71 -14.41 1.33
C TYR A 95 18.45 -14.30 2.84
N SER A 96 18.19 -15.43 3.50
CA SER A 96 18.01 -15.47 4.96
C SER A 96 19.27 -15.03 5.71
N TYR A 97 20.45 -15.43 5.22
CA TYR A 97 21.72 -14.95 5.75
C TYR A 97 21.88 -13.43 5.57
N ILE A 98 21.58 -12.90 4.39
CA ILE A 98 21.71 -11.46 4.11
C ILE A 98 20.74 -10.66 5.00
N GLN A 99 19.49 -11.10 5.09
CA GLN A 99 18.47 -10.48 5.92
C GLN A 99 18.91 -10.40 7.38
N ASP A 100 19.48 -11.48 7.91
CA ASP A 100 19.91 -11.54 9.30
C ASP A 100 21.17 -10.70 9.57
N VAL A 101 22.23 -10.94 8.81
CA VAL A 101 23.58 -10.40 9.06
C VAL A 101 23.70 -8.93 8.65
N TYR A 102 23.14 -8.56 7.50
CA TYR A 102 23.35 -7.21 6.95
C TYR A 102 22.16 -6.30 7.14
N TRP A 103 20.94 -6.83 7.17
CA TRP A 103 19.73 -6.00 7.27
C TRP A 103 19.09 -6.00 8.65
N ASN A 104 19.58 -6.84 9.58
CA ASN A 104 19.03 -7.01 10.91
C ASN A 104 17.51 -7.33 10.89
N VAL A 105 17.09 -8.16 9.94
CA VAL A 105 15.71 -8.62 9.78
C VAL A 105 15.57 -9.98 10.44
N GLY A 106 14.58 -10.13 11.32
CA GLY A 106 14.31 -11.36 12.03
C GLY A 106 13.20 -11.19 13.06
N PHE A 107 12.86 -12.26 13.77
CA PHE A 107 11.78 -12.24 14.75
C PHE A 107 12.07 -11.23 15.88
N LEU A 108 11.25 -10.20 15.98
CA LEU A 108 11.29 -9.10 16.96
C LEU A 108 12.60 -8.29 17.00
N LYS A 109 13.52 -8.49 16.05
CA LYS A 109 14.82 -7.77 16.02
C LYS A 109 14.70 -6.26 15.85
N TYR A 110 13.58 -5.78 15.32
CA TYR A 110 13.34 -4.35 15.06
C TYR A 110 12.73 -3.57 16.24
N TYR A 111 12.32 -4.25 17.31
CA TYR A 111 11.57 -3.63 18.41
C TYR A 111 12.50 -2.88 19.37
N GLU A 112 12.96 -1.71 18.93
CA GLU A 112 13.75 -0.78 19.72
C GLU A 112 13.03 0.55 19.95
N LEU A 113 13.29 1.22 21.08
CA LEU A 113 12.69 2.53 21.39
C LEU A 113 13.02 3.61 20.35
N LYS A 114 14.19 3.50 19.71
CA LYS A 114 14.60 4.41 18.63
C LYS A 114 13.68 4.35 17.40
N GLN A 115 12.95 3.24 17.23
CA GLN A 115 12.09 3.00 16.07
C GLN A 115 10.65 3.48 16.29
N VAL A 116 10.30 4.01 17.47
CA VAL A 116 8.94 4.50 17.79
C VAL A 116 8.34 5.40 16.68
N PRO A 117 9.07 6.35 16.07
CA PRO A 117 8.53 7.15 14.97
C PRO A 117 8.03 6.31 13.78
N ASN A 118 8.72 5.21 13.45
CA ASN A 118 8.34 4.31 12.37
C ASN A 118 7.08 3.51 12.71
N PHE A 119 6.95 3.09 13.97
CA PHE A 119 5.73 2.44 14.47
C PHE A 119 4.54 3.40 14.41
N LEU A 120 4.71 4.67 14.78
CA LEU A 120 3.66 5.69 14.67
C LEU A 120 3.22 5.92 13.23
N LEU A 121 4.16 5.90 12.27
CA LEU A 121 3.85 6.03 10.86
C LEU A 121 3.05 4.82 10.32
N ALA A 122 3.36 3.61 10.79
CA ALA A 122 2.68 2.39 10.37
C ALA A 122 1.35 2.12 11.09
N ALA A 123 1.16 2.72 12.27
CA ALA A 123 0.02 2.47 13.15
C ALA A 123 -1.36 2.64 12.46
N PRO A 124 -1.63 3.71 11.67
CA PRO A 124 -2.95 3.87 11.04
C PRO A 124 -3.34 2.69 10.13
N VAL A 125 -2.39 2.18 9.33
CA VAL A 125 -2.63 1.04 8.43
C VAL A 125 -2.78 -0.25 9.23
N ALA A 126 -1.91 -0.47 10.22
CA ALA A 126 -1.96 -1.66 11.07
C ALA A 126 -3.28 -1.73 11.87
N ILE A 127 -3.71 -0.63 12.47
CA ILE A 127 -4.98 -0.51 13.20
C ILE A 127 -6.16 -0.76 12.26
N LEU A 128 -6.15 -0.17 11.06
CA LEU A 128 -7.21 -0.36 10.08
C LEU A 128 -7.35 -1.82 9.66
N VAL A 129 -6.25 -2.52 9.36
CA VAL A 129 -6.26 -3.95 8.98
C VAL A 129 -6.66 -4.83 10.17
N ALA A 130 -6.19 -4.52 11.38
CA ALA A 130 -6.59 -5.24 12.59
C ALA A 130 -8.08 -5.08 12.85
N TRP A 131 -8.63 -3.86 12.71
CA TRP A 131 -10.05 -3.59 12.87
C TRP A 131 -10.90 -4.28 11.79
N ALA A 132 -10.43 -4.27 10.54
CA ALA A 132 -11.07 -5.01 9.44
C ALA A 132 -11.17 -6.50 9.76
N THR A 133 -10.07 -7.09 10.23
CA THR A 133 -9.97 -8.51 10.60
C THR A 133 -10.89 -8.82 11.78
N TRP A 134 -10.84 -8.00 12.83
CA TRP A 134 -11.69 -8.15 14.01
C TRP A 134 -13.17 -8.12 13.63
N THR A 135 -13.59 -7.13 12.85
CA THR A 135 -14.98 -6.96 12.41
C THR A 135 -15.47 -8.17 11.61
N TYR A 136 -14.63 -8.70 10.72
CA TYR A 136 -14.98 -9.86 9.91
C TYR A 136 -15.12 -11.13 10.77
N VAL A 137 -14.16 -11.37 11.67
CA VAL A 137 -14.11 -12.56 12.52
C VAL A 137 -15.27 -12.59 13.52
N THR A 138 -15.64 -11.45 14.11
CA THR A 138 -16.77 -11.37 15.04
C THR A 138 -18.12 -11.51 14.34
N THR A 139 -18.24 -11.08 13.08
CA THR A 139 -19.46 -11.23 12.28
C THR A 139 -19.63 -12.66 11.75
N HIS A 140 -18.53 -13.34 11.39
CA HIS A 140 -18.55 -14.68 10.79
C HIS A 140 -17.69 -15.72 11.54
N PRO A 141 -17.90 -15.94 12.86
CA PRO A 141 -17.03 -16.79 13.66
C PRO A 141 -17.02 -18.25 13.16
N TRP A 142 -18.18 -18.75 12.69
CA TRP A 142 -18.29 -20.11 12.16
C TRP A 142 -17.53 -20.31 10.84
N LEU A 143 -17.54 -19.29 9.97
CA LEU A 143 -16.79 -19.34 8.71
C LEU A 143 -15.28 -19.36 8.98
N CYS A 144 -14.83 -18.57 9.96
CA CYS A 144 -13.44 -18.55 10.40
C CYS A 144 -13.01 -19.89 11.01
N LEU A 145 -13.84 -20.49 11.88
CA LEU A 145 -13.57 -21.80 12.49
C LEU A 145 -13.49 -22.92 11.45
N THR A 146 -14.30 -22.83 10.39
CA THR A 146 -14.33 -23.83 9.33
C THR A 146 -13.36 -23.53 8.18
N LEU A 147 -12.56 -22.47 8.29
CA LEU A 147 -11.64 -21.96 7.26
C LEU A 147 -12.31 -21.79 5.87
N GLY A 148 -13.62 -21.55 5.83
CA GLY A 148 -14.39 -21.50 4.60
C GLY A 148 -14.58 -22.84 3.88
N LEU A 149 -14.10 -23.96 4.45
CA LEU A 149 -14.20 -25.30 3.86
C LEU A 149 -15.59 -25.92 4.05
N GLN A 150 -16.23 -25.64 5.18
CA GLN A 150 -17.54 -26.19 5.49
C GLN A 150 -18.64 -25.17 5.16
N ARG A 151 -19.26 -25.35 3.99
CA ARG A 151 -20.48 -24.62 3.64
C ARG A 151 -21.59 -25.11 4.56
N SER A 152 -21.94 -24.32 5.58
CA SER A 152 -23.07 -24.62 6.45
C SER A 152 -24.31 -24.82 5.58
N LYS A 153 -24.85 -26.04 5.60
CA LYS A 153 -26.00 -26.45 4.78
C LYS A 153 -27.33 -25.90 5.31
N ASN A 154 -27.31 -25.14 6.42
CA ASN A 154 -28.48 -24.98 7.27
C ASN A 154 -29.16 -23.60 7.31
N ASN A 155 -28.77 -22.62 6.48
CA ASN A 155 -29.50 -21.34 6.41
C ASN A 155 -30.17 -21.16 5.04
N LYS A 156 -31.31 -21.82 4.85
CA LYS A 156 -32.32 -21.46 3.83
C LYS A 156 -33.10 -20.17 4.20
N THR A 157 -32.68 -19.45 5.24
CA THR A 157 -33.43 -18.33 5.83
C THR A 157 -32.61 -17.06 6.04
N LEU A 158 -31.39 -16.94 5.53
CA LEU A 158 -30.67 -15.67 5.61
C LEU A 158 -30.83 -14.86 4.32
N GLU A 159 -31.38 -13.68 4.55
CA GLU A 159 -31.60 -12.53 3.69
C GLU A 159 -30.44 -12.29 2.69
N LYS A 160 -30.76 -11.57 1.61
CA LYS A 160 -29.87 -11.11 0.51
C LYS A 160 -28.36 -11.33 0.75
N PRO A 161 -27.61 -11.92 -0.21
CA PRO A 161 -26.17 -12.12 -0.05
C PRO A 161 -25.52 -10.82 0.44
N ASP A 162 -24.79 -10.85 1.55
CA ASP A 162 -24.18 -9.66 2.14
C ASP A 162 -23.34 -8.93 1.08
N LEU A 163 -23.91 -7.87 0.51
CA LEU A 163 -23.28 -7.09 -0.53
C LEU A 163 -22.28 -6.13 0.13
N GLY A 164 -20.99 -6.46 0.02
CA GLY A 164 -19.89 -5.60 0.44
C GLY A 164 -18.77 -6.35 1.15
N PHE A 165 -18.11 -5.68 2.09
CA PHE A 165 -16.97 -6.20 2.83
C PHE A 165 -17.27 -7.47 3.64
N LEU A 166 -18.51 -7.62 4.11
CA LEU A 166 -18.95 -8.77 4.90
C LEU A 166 -19.25 -10.03 4.06
N SER A 167 -19.11 -9.96 2.73
CA SER A 167 -19.29 -11.14 1.87
C SER A 167 -18.32 -12.27 2.25
N PRO A 168 -18.77 -13.54 2.20
CA PRO A 168 -17.90 -14.72 2.36
C PRO A 168 -16.69 -14.75 1.41
N GLN A 169 -16.79 -14.09 0.24
CA GLN A 169 -15.70 -14.02 -0.73
C GLN A 169 -14.52 -13.18 -0.26
N VAL A 170 -14.75 -12.25 0.68
CA VAL A 170 -13.73 -11.35 1.23
C VAL A 170 -12.85 -12.08 2.26
N PHE A 171 -13.30 -13.23 2.78
CA PHE A 171 -12.60 -14.02 3.80
C PHE A 171 -11.13 -14.29 3.46
N VAL A 172 -10.85 -14.75 2.23
CA VAL A 172 -9.48 -15.08 1.80
C VAL A 172 -8.56 -13.86 1.88
N TYR A 173 -9.06 -12.69 1.49
CA TYR A 173 -8.31 -11.43 1.53
C TYR A 173 -8.09 -10.95 2.97
N VAL A 174 -9.05 -11.18 3.87
CA VAL A 174 -8.91 -10.86 5.30
C VAL A 174 -7.86 -11.76 5.94
N VAL A 175 -7.91 -13.07 5.71
CA VAL A 175 -6.89 -14.01 6.20
C VAL A 175 -5.51 -13.64 5.65
N HIS A 176 -5.42 -13.35 4.35
CA HIS A 176 -4.17 -12.90 3.74
C HIS A 176 -3.65 -11.62 4.42
N ALA A 177 -4.49 -10.59 4.59
CA ALA A 177 -4.10 -9.34 5.25
C ALA A 177 -3.64 -9.55 6.69
N ALA A 178 -4.31 -10.42 7.45
CA ALA A 178 -3.95 -10.75 8.83
C ALA A 178 -2.59 -11.46 8.89
N VAL A 179 -2.33 -12.42 8.00
CA VAL A 179 -1.04 -13.10 7.89
C VAL A 179 0.07 -12.12 7.53
N LEU A 180 -0.16 -11.23 6.55
CA LEU A 180 0.81 -10.20 6.17
C LEU A 180 1.10 -9.22 7.31
N LEU A 181 0.07 -8.82 8.06
CA LEU A 181 0.22 -7.94 9.23
C LEU A 181 1.02 -8.62 10.34
N LEU A 182 0.71 -9.88 10.64
CA LEU A 182 1.42 -10.67 11.65
C LEU A 182 2.88 -10.87 11.24
N PHE A 183 3.12 -11.38 10.03
CA PHE A 183 4.46 -11.64 9.53
C PHE A 183 5.28 -10.35 9.41
N GLY A 184 4.71 -9.31 8.80
CA GLY A 184 5.40 -8.03 8.61
C GLY A 184 5.63 -7.27 9.93
N GLY A 185 4.75 -7.44 10.91
CA GLY A 185 4.95 -6.87 12.25
C GLY A 185 6.04 -7.59 13.04
N LEU A 186 6.08 -8.92 12.99
CA LEU A 186 6.99 -9.72 13.80
C LEU A 186 8.37 -9.92 13.17
N CYS A 187 8.45 -10.01 11.85
CA CYS A 187 9.65 -10.47 11.14
C CYS A 187 10.24 -9.46 10.16
N MET A 188 9.63 -8.28 9.97
CA MET A 188 10.11 -7.25 9.06
C MET A 188 10.27 -5.90 9.77
N HIS A 189 11.02 -5.00 9.13
CA HIS A 189 11.07 -3.59 9.54
C HIS A 189 9.71 -2.94 9.32
N VAL A 190 9.17 -2.32 10.36
CA VAL A 190 7.81 -1.74 10.35
C VAL A 190 7.66 -0.60 9.33
N GLN A 191 8.76 0.03 8.92
CA GLN A 191 8.79 0.99 7.80
C GLN A 191 8.27 0.39 6.49
N VAL A 192 8.54 -0.89 6.24
CA VAL A 192 8.16 -1.58 5.01
C VAL A 192 6.71 -2.09 5.08
N LEU A 193 6.16 -2.23 6.29
CA LEU A 193 4.83 -2.81 6.53
C LEU A 193 3.71 -2.07 5.80
N THR A 194 3.74 -0.73 5.79
CA THR A 194 2.71 0.09 5.14
C THR A 194 2.68 -0.13 3.64
N ARG A 195 3.85 -0.16 2.98
CA ARG A 195 3.97 -0.45 1.56
C ARG A 195 3.59 -1.90 1.27
N PHE A 196 4.01 -2.82 2.11
CA PHE A 196 3.76 -4.25 1.97
C PHE A 196 2.26 -4.57 2.02
N LEU A 197 1.54 -4.03 3.00
CA LEU A 197 0.07 -4.11 3.07
C LEU A 197 -0.57 -3.32 1.92
N GLY A 198 -0.02 -2.13 1.66
CA GLY A 198 -0.24 -1.24 0.51
C GLY A 198 -0.48 -1.95 -0.82
N SER A 199 0.51 -2.75 -1.21
CA SER A 199 0.57 -3.38 -2.52
C SER A 199 -0.10 -4.76 -2.57
N SER A 200 -0.24 -5.42 -1.42
CA SER A 200 -0.50 -6.86 -1.39
C SER A 200 -1.92 -7.22 -0.96
N THR A 201 -2.71 -6.28 -0.42
CA THR A 201 -4.08 -6.56 -0.01
C THR A 201 -5.07 -5.44 -0.34
N PRO A 202 -6.26 -5.77 -0.90
CA PRO A 202 -7.30 -4.79 -1.14
C PRO A 202 -8.05 -4.36 0.14
N ILE A 203 -7.84 -5.06 1.26
CA ILE A 203 -8.55 -4.83 2.53
C ILE A 203 -8.37 -3.40 3.03
N MET A 204 -7.18 -2.83 2.85
CA MET A 204 -6.88 -1.44 3.22
C MET A 204 -7.74 -0.41 2.49
N TYR A 205 -8.34 -0.77 1.34
CA TYR A 205 -9.21 0.11 0.57
C TYR A 205 -10.69 -0.26 0.76
N TRP A 206 -11.01 -1.55 0.80
CA TRP A 206 -12.38 -2.03 0.95
C TRP A 206 -12.97 -1.77 2.33
N PHE A 207 -12.18 -1.92 3.39
CA PHE A 207 -12.68 -1.71 4.75
C PHE A 207 -13.01 -0.23 5.03
N PRO A 208 -12.15 0.75 4.70
CA PRO A 208 -12.54 2.16 4.75
C PRO A 208 -13.79 2.48 3.93
N ALA A 209 -13.90 1.93 2.72
CA ALA A 209 -15.09 2.14 1.90
C ALA A 209 -16.36 1.60 2.58
N HIS A 210 -16.25 0.44 3.25
CA HIS A 210 -17.34 -0.11 4.06
C HIS A 210 -17.68 0.79 5.25
N LEU A 211 -16.69 1.29 5.98
CA LEU A 211 -16.91 2.22 7.09
C LEU A 211 -17.57 3.53 6.62
N LEU A 212 -17.14 4.10 5.49
CA LEU A 212 -17.78 5.29 4.92
C LEU A 212 -19.24 5.02 4.55
N GLN A 213 -19.53 3.88 3.91
CA GLN A 213 -20.89 3.49 3.57
C GLN A 213 -21.75 3.25 4.82
N ASP A 214 -21.17 2.77 5.90
CA ASP A 214 -21.90 2.54 7.14
C ASP A 214 -22.14 3.84 7.92
N GLN A 215 -21.16 4.74 7.98
CA GLN A 215 -21.26 5.92 8.84
C GLN A 215 -21.99 7.10 8.17
N GLU A 216 -22.04 7.17 6.84
CA GLU A 216 -22.58 8.33 6.12
C GLU A 216 -23.95 8.04 5.46
N PRO A 217 -25.03 8.74 5.88
CA PRO A 217 -26.35 8.59 5.29
C PRO A 217 -26.40 8.89 3.79
N LEU A 218 -25.56 9.83 3.32
CA LEU A 218 -25.42 10.19 1.91
C LEU A 218 -24.98 9.01 1.03
N LEU A 219 -24.17 8.10 1.58
CA LEU A 219 -23.71 6.91 0.88
C LEU A 219 -24.70 5.74 1.00
N ARG A 220 -25.43 5.65 2.12
CA ARG A 220 -26.48 4.64 2.31
C ARG A 220 -27.67 4.85 1.36
N SER A 221 -28.13 6.10 1.17
CA SER A 221 -29.28 6.40 0.32
C SER A 221 -29.05 6.00 -1.15
N LEU A 222 -27.81 6.10 -1.64
CA LEU A 222 -27.40 5.69 -2.98
C LEU A 222 -27.55 4.18 -3.20
N LYS A 223 -27.35 3.36 -2.16
CA LYS A 223 -27.50 1.88 -2.22
C LYS A 223 -28.97 1.45 -2.22
N THR A 224 -29.85 2.26 -1.62
CA THR A 224 -31.29 1.94 -1.48
C THR A 224 -32.13 2.32 -2.69
N VAL A 225 -31.67 3.25 -3.54
CA VAL A 225 -32.36 3.63 -4.76
C VAL A 225 -31.80 2.80 -5.93
N PRO A 226 -32.59 1.90 -6.56
CA PRO A 226 -32.19 1.31 -7.84
C PRO A 226 -31.94 2.47 -8.81
N TRP A 227 -30.74 2.55 -9.39
CA TRP A 227 -30.37 3.61 -10.31
C TRP A 227 -31.38 3.68 -11.47
N LYS A 228 -32.35 4.59 -11.36
CA LYS A 228 -33.10 5.13 -12.49
C LYS A 228 -32.42 6.44 -12.83
N PRO A 229 -32.12 6.70 -14.12
CA PRO A 229 -31.72 8.04 -14.53
C PRO A 229 -32.84 8.98 -14.09
N LEU A 230 -32.55 9.86 -13.12
CA LEU A 230 -33.48 10.92 -12.79
C LEU A 230 -33.57 11.78 -14.05
N ALA A 231 -34.72 11.78 -14.71
CA ALA A 231 -35.04 12.82 -15.68
C ALA A 231 -34.82 14.18 -15.00
N GLU A 232 -34.25 15.13 -15.74
CA GLU A 232 -33.82 16.46 -15.30
C GLU A 232 -34.99 17.36 -14.85
N ASP A 233 -35.75 16.98 -13.82
CA ASP A 233 -36.91 17.77 -13.36
C ASP A 233 -36.83 18.11 -11.87
N SER A 234 -35.63 18.42 -11.35
CA SER A 234 -35.48 18.96 -10.00
C SER A 234 -35.22 20.48 -10.02
N PRO A 235 -35.91 21.28 -9.16
CA PRO A 235 -35.86 22.74 -9.19
C PRO A 235 -34.47 23.31 -8.83
N PRO A 236 -34.17 24.56 -9.24
CA PRO A 236 -32.85 25.16 -9.13
C PRO A 236 -32.54 25.54 -7.68
N GLY A 237 -31.97 24.61 -6.91
CA GLY A 237 -31.56 24.92 -5.53
C GLY A 237 -30.72 23.88 -4.83
N GLN A 238 -30.77 22.60 -5.24
CA GLN A 238 -30.05 21.55 -4.53
C GLN A 238 -29.47 20.52 -5.51
N LYS A 239 -28.45 20.93 -6.27
CA LYS A 239 -27.64 19.99 -7.03
C LYS A 239 -26.82 19.16 -6.03
N VAL A 240 -27.31 17.98 -5.66
CA VAL A 240 -26.51 16.96 -4.98
C VAL A 240 -25.23 16.77 -5.80
N PRO A 241 -24.04 16.85 -5.17
CA PRO A 241 -22.79 16.65 -5.89
C PRO A 241 -22.83 15.36 -6.68
N ARG A 242 -22.53 15.41 -8.00
CA ARG A 242 -22.54 14.23 -8.89
C ARG A 242 -21.62 13.10 -8.38
N ASN A 243 -20.61 13.44 -7.58
CA ASN A 243 -19.75 12.50 -6.87
C ASN A 243 -20.01 12.56 -5.35
N PRO A 244 -20.44 11.46 -4.72
CA PRO A 244 -20.73 11.41 -3.27
C PRO A 244 -19.51 11.72 -2.40
N ILE A 245 -18.31 11.31 -2.82
CA ILE A 245 -17.06 11.57 -2.08
C ILE A 245 -16.74 13.06 -2.09
N MET A 246 -16.95 13.74 -3.22
CA MET A 246 -16.79 15.20 -3.28
C MET A 246 -17.81 15.91 -2.39
N GLY A 247 -19.02 15.36 -2.28
CA GLY A 247 -20.02 15.83 -1.33
C GLY A 247 -19.56 15.70 0.13
N LEU A 248 -18.97 14.57 0.51
CA LEU A 248 -18.37 14.39 1.84
C LEU A 248 -17.23 15.39 2.10
N LEU A 249 -16.38 15.66 1.11
CA LEU A 249 -15.29 16.63 1.24
C LEU A 249 -15.82 18.07 1.41
N TYR A 250 -16.85 18.45 0.67
CA TYR A 250 -17.48 19.77 0.80
C TYR A 250 -18.18 19.93 2.16
N HIS A 251 -18.81 18.86 2.64
CA HIS A 251 -19.52 18.79 3.92
C HIS A 251 -18.66 18.16 5.03
N TRP A 252 -17.34 18.41 5.02
CA TRP A 252 -16.38 17.79 5.94
C TRP A 252 -16.76 17.91 7.42
N LYS A 253 -17.25 19.10 7.84
CA LYS A 253 -17.59 19.38 9.24
C LYS A 253 -18.80 18.60 9.73
N THR A 254 -19.70 18.18 8.84
CA THR A 254 -20.91 17.41 9.19
C THR A 254 -20.70 15.91 9.07
N CYS A 255 -19.55 15.45 8.56
CA CYS A 255 -19.21 14.03 8.49
C CYS A 255 -18.93 13.45 9.87
N SER A 256 -19.15 12.14 10.02
CA SER A 256 -18.79 11.41 11.23
C SER A 256 -17.28 11.51 11.52
N PRO A 257 -16.86 11.40 12.80
CA PRO A 257 -15.44 11.45 13.15
C PRO A 257 -14.63 10.35 12.44
N VAL A 258 -15.18 9.16 12.28
CA VAL A 258 -14.54 8.03 11.57
C VAL A 258 -14.28 8.39 10.11
N THR A 259 -15.27 8.93 9.40
CA THR A 259 -15.12 9.39 8.01
C THR A 259 -14.06 10.47 7.89
N ARG A 260 -14.03 11.42 8.83
CA ARG A 260 -13.02 12.49 8.85
C ARG A 260 -11.61 11.94 9.06
N TYR A 261 -11.41 10.98 9.96
CA TYR A 261 -10.10 10.36 10.16
C TYR A 261 -9.65 9.57 8.93
N ILE A 262 -10.55 8.81 8.30
CA ILE A 262 -10.23 8.02 7.10
C ILE A 262 -9.87 8.94 5.94
N LEU A 263 -10.76 9.86 5.57
CA LEU A 263 -10.51 10.75 4.45
C LEU A 263 -9.30 11.65 4.71
N GLY A 264 -9.13 12.10 5.95
CA GLY A 264 -7.99 12.91 6.38
C GLY A 264 -6.69 12.15 6.20
N TYR A 265 -6.64 10.90 6.68
CA TYR A 265 -5.49 10.03 6.51
C TYR A 265 -5.11 9.85 5.03
N PHE A 266 -6.07 9.48 4.17
CA PHE A 266 -5.77 9.26 2.74
C PHE A 266 -5.36 10.56 2.01
N LEU A 267 -6.03 11.68 2.29
CA LEU A 267 -5.69 12.98 1.68
C LEU A 267 -4.32 13.48 2.15
N THR A 268 -4.03 13.37 3.45
CA THR A 268 -2.74 13.77 4.01
C THR A 268 -1.63 12.86 3.50
N TYR A 269 -1.85 11.55 3.44
CA TYR A 269 -0.87 10.60 2.90
C TYR A 269 -0.57 10.87 1.42
N TRP A 270 -1.62 11.14 0.62
CA TRP A 270 -1.46 11.54 -0.78
C TRP A 270 -0.69 12.85 -0.91
N LEU A 271 -1.06 13.90 -0.17
CA LEU A 271 -0.40 15.21 -0.24
C LEU A 271 1.06 15.15 0.22
N LEU A 272 1.34 14.49 1.34
CA LEU A 272 2.70 14.30 1.83
C LEU A 272 3.54 13.46 0.87
N GLY A 273 2.93 12.43 0.27
CA GLY A 273 3.56 11.62 -0.77
C GLY A 273 4.03 12.48 -1.94
N LEU A 274 3.14 13.36 -2.44
CA LEU A 274 3.47 14.28 -3.54
C LEU A 274 4.55 15.29 -3.16
N LEU A 275 4.48 15.87 -1.96
CA LEU A 275 5.45 16.86 -1.52
C LEU A 275 6.85 16.26 -1.32
N LEU A 276 6.93 15.06 -0.74
CA LEU A 276 8.20 14.44 -0.39
C LEU A 276 8.85 13.65 -1.54
N HIS A 277 8.06 13.20 -2.53
CA HIS A 277 8.54 12.34 -3.61
C HIS A 277 8.33 12.94 -5.00
N CYS A 278 8.06 14.25 -5.11
CA CYS A 278 7.87 14.91 -6.41
C CYS A 278 9.07 14.75 -7.36
N ASN A 279 10.28 14.66 -6.79
CA ASN A 279 11.53 14.65 -7.55
C ASN A 279 11.96 13.24 -8.00
N PHE A 280 11.46 12.18 -7.35
CA PHE A 280 11.95 10.82 -7.59
C PHE A 280 11.24 10.06 -8.71
N LEU A 281 10.19 10.61 -9.33
CA LEU A 281 9.29 9.80 -10.16
C LEU A 281 8.75 10.58 -11.38
N PRO A 282 9.20 10.27 -12.61
CA PRO A 282 8.35 10.53 -13.77
C PRO A 282 7.13 9.58 -13.82
N TRP A 283 7.11 8.47 -13.05
CA TRP A 283 6.01 7.50 -13.07
C TRP A 283 5.80 6.74 -11.73
N THR A 284 4.94 7.26 -10.86
CA THR A 284 3.99 6.48 -10.04
C THR A 284 2.59 7.04 -10.24
#